data_AF-A0A7I7STV0-F1
#
_entry.id   AF-A0A7I7STV0-F1
#
_cell.length_a   1.000
_cell.length_b   1.000
_cell.length_c   1.000
_cell.angle_alpha   90.00
_cell.angle_beta   90.00
_cell.angle_gamma   90.00
#
_symmetry.space_group_name_H-M   'P 1'
#
loop_
_entity.id
_entity.type
_entity.pdbx_description
1 polymer ?
#
loop_
_entity_poly.entity_id
_entity_poly.type
_entity_poly.pdbx_seq_one_letter_code
_entity_poly.pdbx_strand_id
1 'polypeptide(L)'
;MAPPAFDLDSALAEVQAAEDSWNTRDPWHVWLGCSPDSVWRNRDTFVTGRDEIVDLPLRQPWAAMSSNTAYIVRVGTPVPPLPV
;
A
#
# COMPACT_ATOMS: atom_id res chain seq x y z
N MET A 1 -16.03 -14.01 6.27
CA MET A 1 -14.56 -14.02 6.41
C MET A 1 -14.23 -12.99 7.49
N ALA A 2 -13.74 -13.42 8.65
CA ALA A 2 -13.36 -12.48 9.71
C ALA A 2 -12.11 -11.72 9.24
N PRO A 3 -11.99 -10.41 9.50
CA PRO A 3 -10.75 -9.67 9.25
C PRO A 3 -9.61 -10.32 10.05
N PRO A 4 -8.36 -10.21 9.59
CA PRO A 4 -7.20 -10.68 10.36
C PRO A 4 -7.27 -10.06 11.76
N ALA A 5 -7.29 -10.93 12.77
CA ALA A 5 -7.24 -10.50 14.16
C ALA A 5 -5.81 -10.03 14.43
N PHE A 6 -5.58 -8.73 14.31
CA PHE A 6 -4.35 -8.10 14.76
C PHE A 6 -4.37 -8.00 16.29
N ASP A 7 -3.26 -8.39 16.92
CA ASP A 7 -2.89 -7.87 18.23
C ASP A 7 -2.02 -6.61 18.07
N LEU A 8 -1.70 -5.95 19.18
CA LEU A 8 -0.94 -4.70 19.14
C LEU A 8 0.43 -4.87 18.47
N ASP A 9 1.14 -5.96 18.79
CA ASP A 9 2.50 -6.19 18.32
C ASP A 9 2.50 -6.47 16.81
N SER A 10 1.56 -7.29 16.33
CA SER A 10 1.39 -7.57 14.90
C SER A 10 0.93 -6.35 14.10
N ALA A 11 0.03 -5.52 14.66
CA ALA A 11 -0.36 -4.26 14.02
C ALA A 11 0.83 -3.29 13.90
N LEU A 12 1.65 -3.15 14.94
CA LEU A 12 2.84 -2.30 14.91
C LEU A 12 3.88 -2.79 13.90
N ALA A 13 4.11 -4.09 13.83
CA ALA A 13 5.02 -4.70 12.87
C ALA A 13 4.56 -4.44 11.42
N GLU A 14 3.25 -4.55 11.14
CA GLU A 14 2.71 -4.27 9.82
C GLU A 14 2.83 -2.80 9.43
N VAL A 15 2.56 -1.88 10.37
CA VAL A 15 2.76 -0.43 10.15
C VAL A 15 4.22 -0.10 9.86
N GLN A 16 5.16 -0.68 10.62
CA GLN A 16 6.59 -0.44 10.39
C GLN A 16 7.06 -1.00 9.04
N ALA A 17 6.64 -2.22 8.67
CA ALA A 17 7.00 -2.81 7.39
C ALA A 17 6.45 -1.99 6.20
N ALA A 18 5.24 -1.43 6.36
CA ALA A 18 4.70 -0.48 5.39
C ALA A 18 5.56 0.79 5.33
N GLU A 19 5.89 1.41 6.46
CA GLU A 19 6.74 2.61 6.52
C GLU A 19 8.11 2.38 5.87
N ASP A 20 8.77 1.26 6.16
CA ASP A 20 10.06 0.90 5.58
C ASP A 20 9.96 0.77 4.06
N SER A 21 8.90 0.14 3.57
CA SER A 21 8.61 0.03 2.13
C SER A 21 8.44 1.42 1.49
N TRP A 22 7.70 2.33 2.12
CA TRP A 22 7.52 3.72 1.65
C TRP A 22 8.83 4.52 1.63
N ASN A 23 9.72 4.31 2.60
CA ASN A 23 11.00 5.00 2.69
C ASN A 23 11.98 4.61 1.57
N THR A 24 11.84 3.43 0.96
CA THR A 24 12.64 3.04 -0.21
C THR A 24 12.43 3.95 -1.41
N ARG A 25 11.24 4.56 -1.54
CA ARG A 25 10.79 5.27 -2.75
C ARG A 25 10.93 4.45 -4.04
N ASP A 26 10.89 3.13 -3.93
CA ASP A 26 10.82 2.22 -5.07
C ASP A 26 9.35 1.82 -5.29
N PRO A 27 8.73 2.17 -6.43
CA PRO A 27 7.35 1.83 -6.72
C PRO A 27 7.08 0.33 -6.56
N TRP A 28 8.00 -0.53 -7.00
CA TRP A 28 7.78 -1.96 -6.94
C TRP A 28 7.71 -2.47 -5.51
N HIS A 29 8.59 -1.98 -4.63
CA HIS A 29 8.60 -2.35 -3.22
C HIS A 29 7.36 -1.85 -2.46
N VAL A 30 6.96 -0.58 -2.68
CA VAL A 30 5.80 0.02 -2.01
C VAL A 30 4.51 -0.75 -2.30
N TRP A 31 4.36 -1.29 -3.50
CA TRP A 31 3.12 -1.93 -3.95
C TRP A 31 3.12 -3.46 -3.84
N LEU A 32 4.19 -4.08 -3.35
CA LEU A 32 4.26 -5.55 -3.18
C LEU A 32 3.18 -6.09 -2.24
N GLY A 33 2.82 -5.34 -1.19
CA GLY A 33 1.73 -5.69 -0.28
C GLY A 33 0.33 -5.43 -0.83
N CYS A 34 0.19 -4.78 -1.98
CA CYS A 34 -1.11 -4.55 -2.61
C CYS A 34 -1.50 -5.70 -3.53
N SER A 35 -2.74 -6.17 -3.37
CA SER A 35 -3.37 -7.11 -4.30
C SER A 35 -3.51 -6.51 -5.71
N PRO A 36 -3.47 -7.31 -6.78
CA PRO A 36 -3.62 -6.83 -8.15
C PRO A 36 -4.91 -6.06 -8.40
N ASP A 37 -5.98 -6.34 -7.64
CA ASP A 37 -7.30 -5.71 -7.71
C ASP A 37 -7.51 -4.59 -6.66
N SER A 38 -6.45 -4.15 -5.98
CA SER A 38 -6.51 -3.07 -5.00
C SER A 38 -7.05 -1.77 -5.60
N VAL A 39 -7.94 -1.11 -4.85
CA VAL A 39 -8.37 0.27 -5.15
C VAL A 39 -7.69 1.19 -4.16
N TRP A 40 -6.88 2.11 -4.68
CA TRP A 40 -6.11 3.06 -3.89
C TRP A 40 -6.62 4.47 -4.10
N ARG A 41 -6.68 5.24 -3.02
CA ARG A 41 -7.01 6.67 -3.08
C ARG A 41 -5.89 7.48 -2.46
N ASN A 42 -5.38 8.43 -3.21
CA ASN A 42 -4.51 9.48 -2.72
C ASN A 42 -5.23 10.81 -2.86
N ARG A 43 -5.62 11.38 -1.72
CA ARG A 43 -6.45 12.60 -1.67
C ARG A 43 -7.72 12.45 -2.51
N ASP A 44 -7.79 13.14 -3.63
CA ASP A 44 -8.86 13.22 -4.62
C ASP A 44 -8.64 12.31 -5.84
N THR A 45 -7.49 11.65 -5.93
CA THR A 45 -7.14 10.71 -7.01
C THR A 45 -7.46 9.28 -6.60
N PHE A 46 -8.20 8.57 -7.45
CA PHE A 46 -8.47 7.14 -7.32
C PHE A 46 -7.72 6.37 -8.40
N VAL A 47 -7.14 5.24 -8.02
CA VAL A 47 -6.36 4.36 -8.90
C VAL A 47 -6.81 2.93 -8.67
N THR A 48 -7.07 2.18 -9.74
CA THR A 48 -7.59 0.82 -9.63
C THR A 48 -6.62 -0.15 -10.29
N GLY A 49 -6.15 -1.09 -9.49
CA GLY A 49 -5.27 -2.15 -9.94
C GLY A 49 -3.79 -1.82 -9.76
N ARG A 50 -3.00 -2.85 -9.46
CA ARG A 50 -1.58 -2.69 -9.11
C ARG A 50 -0.75 -2.05 -10.21
N ASP A 51 -1.05 -2.35 -11.47
CA ASP A 51 -0.31 -1.80 -12.62
C ASP A 51 -0.48 -0.28 -12.71
N GLU A 52 -1.70 0.23 -12.55
CA GLU A 52 -1.95 1.68 -12.53
C GLU A 52 -1.33 2.36 -11.30
N ILE A 53 -1.33 1.65 -10.17
CA ILE A 53 -0.77 2.14 -8.90
C ILE A 53 0.77 2.24 -8.98
N VAL A 54 1.44 1.25 -9.58
CA VAL A 54 2.91 1.24 -9.80
C VAL A 54 3.34 2.34 -10.76
N ASP A 55 2.51 2.68 -11.75
CA ASP A 55 2.75 3.76 -12.71
C ASP A 55 2.62 5.16 -12.10
N LEU A 56 1.92 5.30 -10.97
CA LEU A 56 1.57 6.60 -10.43
C LEU A 56 2.78 7.48 -10.06
N PRO A 57 3.87 6.96 -9.44
CA PRO A 57 5.06 7.75 -9.14
C PRO A 57 5.82 8.22 -10.40
N LEU A 58 5.54 7.63 -11.57
CA LEU A 58 6.04 8.12 -12.86
C LEU A 58 5.27 9.36 -13.33
N ARG A 59 4.01 9.51 -12.90
CA ARG A 59 3.10 10.60 -13.28
C ARG A 59 3.07 11.73 -12.25
N GLN A 60 3.36 11.44 -10.99
CA GLN A 60 3.42 12.42 -9.91
C GLN A 60 4.67 12.22 -9.03
N PRO A 61 5.34 13.31 -8.60
CA PRO A 61 6.53 13.20 -7.77
C PRO A 61 6.19 12.64 -6.38
N TRP A 62 7.10 11.84 -5.83
CA TRP A 62 7.01 11.31 -4.47
C TRP A 62 6.76 12.39 -3.40
N ALA A 63 7.26 13.62 -3.60
CA ALA A 63 6.99 14.75 -2.69
C ALA A 63 5.51 15.15 -2.63
N ALA A 64 4.74 14.92 -3.70
CA ALA A 64 3.29 15.12 -3.72
C ALA A 64 2.53 13.94 -3.10
N MET A 65 3.16 12.75 -3.04
CA MET A 65 2.61 11.53 -2.45
C MET A 65 2.98 11.43 -0.96
N SER A 66 2.09 11.90 -0.08
CA SER A 66 2.29 11.76 1.37
C SER A 66 1.76 10.40 1.86
N SER A 67 2.58 9.67 2.63
CA SER A 67 2.18 8.41 3.32
C SER A 67 0.97 8.62 4.24
N ASN A 68 0.81 9.82 4.80
CA ASN A 68 -0.29 10.19 5.69
C ASN A 68 -1.61 10.50 4.98
N THR A 69 -1.70 10.39 3.65
CA THR A 69 -2.89 10.81 2.90
C THR A 69 -3.39 9.78 1.90
N ALA A 70 -2.74 8.62 1.87
CA ALA A 70 -3.09 7.55 0.98
C ALA A 70 -3.53 6.33 1.76
N TYR A 71 -4.69 5.78 1.44
CA TYR A 71 -5.21 4.58 2.08
C TYR A 71 -5.90 3.68 1.05
N ILE A 72 -5.80 2.38 1.29
CA ILE A 72 -6.47 1.35 0.49
C ILE A 72 -7.96 1.47 0.77
N VAL A 73 -8.75 1.81 -0.25
CA VAL A 73 -10.20 2.00 -0.12
C VAL A 73 -10.94 0.67 -0.22
N ARG A 74 -10.33 -0.31 -0.89
CA ARG A 74 -10.79 -1.70 -0.92
C ARG A 74 -9.59 -2.61 -0.93
N VAL A 75 -9.44 -3.41 0.13
CA VAL A 75 -8.51 -4.54 0.15
C VAL A 75 -9.07 -5.56 -0.84
N GLY A 76 -8.30 -5.86 -1.88
CA GLY A 76 -8.64 -6.92 -2.82
C GLY A 76 -8.43 -8.29 -2.18
N THR A 77 -8.08 -9.27 -2.99
CA THR A 77 -7.82 -10.62 -2.47
C THR A 77 -6.65 -10.58 -1.47
N PRO A 78 -6.73 -11.19 -0.27
CA PRO A 78 -5.64 -11.14 0.70
C PRO A 78 -4.32 -11.63 0.08
N VAL A 79 -3.28 -10.79 0.15
CA VAL A 79 -1.93 -11.20 -0.25
C VAL A 79 -1.32 -11.93 0.96
N PRO A 80 -0.74 -13.14 0.79
CA PRO A 80 -0.01 -13.78 1.88
C PRO A 80 1.11 -12.86 2.38
N PRO A 81 1.45 -12.90 3.68
CA PRO A 81 2.47 -12.03 4.25
C PRO A 81 3.78 -12.19 3.47
N LEU A 82 4.40 -11.05 3.14
CA LEU A 82 5.71 -11.05 2.50
C LEU A 82 6.71 -11.71 3.47
N PRO A 83 7.60 -12.59 2.98
CA PRO A 83 8.68 -13.09 3.82
C PRO A 83 9.56 -11.91 4.23
N VAL A 84 9.89 -11.86 5.53
CA VAL A 84 10.83 -10.90 6.12
C VAL A 84 12.26 -11.12 5.62
#